data_AF-A0A7Y5L1I3-F1
#
_entry.id   AF-A0A7Y5L1I3-F1
#
_cell.length_a   1.000
_cell.length_b   1.000
_cell.length_c   1.000
_cell.angle_alpha   90.00
_cell.angle_beta   90.00
_cell.angle_gamma   90.00
#
_symmetry.space_group_name_H-M   'P 1'
#
loop_
_entity.id
_entity.type
_entity.pdbx_description
1 polymer ?
#
loop_
_entity_poly.entity_id
_entity_poly.type
_entity_poly.pdbx_seq_one_letter_code
_entity_poly.pdbx_strand_id
1 'polypeptide(L)'
;MSDPIQKRLSTDLSGNIPKPDDAQGRAHASVAREILAEIGSAFARANEKVEAAFRELDRRKRALVAHRQGPRGPAWNTEQRAAVDAFNAQRNNAASAIWELRVHREALGMRDHRRLEEEWSLPPAESER
;
A
#
# COMPACT_ATOMS: atom_id res chain seq x y z
N MET A 1 -8.89 22.02 1.23
CA MET A 1 -8.67 21.09 0.10
C MET A 1 -7.18 21.07 -0.18
N SER A 2 -6.50 19.99 0.18
CA SER A 2 -5.05 19.82 0.00
C SER A 2 -4.74 19.46 -1.45
N ASP A 3 -3.75 20.12 -2.04
CA ASP A 3 -3.24 19.76 -3.38
C ASP A 3 -2.83 18.27 -3.42
N PRO A 4 -3.15 17.55 -4.51
CA PRO A 4 -2.77 16.15 -4.66
C PRO A 4 -1.24 16.02 -4.63
N ILE A 5 -0.74 15.02 -3.90
CA ILE A 5 0.68 14.74 -3.68
C ILE A 5 1.46 14.66 -5.00
N GLN A 6 0.81 14.19 -6.07
CA GLN A 6 1.33 14.15 -7.44
C GLN A 6 1.77 15.53 -7.96
N LYS A 7 1.02 16.59 -7.65
CA LYS A 7 1.29 17.97 -8.12
C LYS A 7 2.46 18.62 -7.38
N ARG A 8 2.66 18.26 -6.10
CA ARG A 8 3.81 18.69 -5.29
C ARG A 8 5.09 18.01 -5.73
N LEU A 9 5.05 16.68 -5.92
CA LEU A 9 6.17 15.91 -6.45
C LEU A 9 6.59 16.38 -7.85
N SER A 10 5.63 16.71 -8.73
CA SER A 10 5.95 17.25 -10.06
C SER A 10 6.64 18.62 -9.99
N THR A 11 6.28 19.47 -9.03
CA THR A 11 6.87 20.81 -8.87
C THR A 11 8.29 20.73 -8.30
N ASP A 12 8.52 19.88 -7.30
CA ASP A 12 9.82 19.71 -6.66
C ASP A 12 10.84 19.00 -7.57
N LEU A 13 10.38 18.12 -8.47
CA LEU A 13 11.24 17.45 -9.46
C LEU A 13 11.58 18.31 -10.69
N SER A 14 10.80 19.37 -10.96
CA SER A 14 10.99 20.20 -12.16
C SER A 14 11.90 21.40 -11.95
N GLY A 15 12.23 21.75 -10.70
CA GLY A 15 12.83 23.04 -10.35
C GLY A 15 14.32 23.22 -10.66
N ASN A 16 15.09 22.15 -10.94
CA ASN A 16 16.54 22.31 -11.06
C ASN A 16 17.25 21.20 -11.87
N ILE A 17 16.72 20.85 -13.06
CA ILE A 17 17.45 19.97 -13.98
C ILE A 17 18.36 20.86 -14.86
N PRO A 18 19.70 20.78 -14.72
CA PRO A 18 20.61 21.49 -15.61
C PRO A 18 20.31 21.08 -17.06
N LYS A 19 20.18 22.04 -17.98
CA LYS A 19 20.09 21.70 -19.40
C LYS A 19 21.41 21.03 -19.81
N PRO A 20 21.39 19.79 -20.32
CA PRO A 20 22.62 19.15 -20.75
C PRO A 20 23.08 19.75 -22.09
N ASP A 21 24.26 20.37 -22.08
CA ASP A 21 24.84 21.07 -23.22
C ASP A 21 25.35 20.12 -24.33
N ASP A 22 25.43 18.81 -24.07
CA ASP A 22 25.88 17.79 -25.02
C ASP A 22 24.89 16.61 -25.21
N ALA A 23 25.13 15.81 -26.25
CA ALA A 23 24.28 14.67 -26.60
C ALA A 23 24.27 13.58 -25.51
N GLN A 24 25.40 13.41 -24.82
CA GLN A 24 25.54 12.44 -23.75
C GLN A 24 24.72 12.84 -22.53
N GLY A 25 24.76 14.11 -22.11
CA GLY A 25 23.90 14.63 -21.05
C GLY A 25 22.41 14.57 -21.38
N ARG A 26 22.00 14.76 -22.65
CA ARG A 26 20.61 14.57 -23.09
C ARG A 26 20.15 13.12 -22.98
N ALA A 27 21.01 12.17 -23.35
CA ALA A 27 20.73 10.74 -23.20
C ALA A 27 20.60 10.35 -21.71
N HIS A 28 21.54 10.79 -20.86
CA HIS A 28 21.47 10.56 -19.41
C HIS A 28 20.22 11.17 -18.79
N ALA A 29 19.82 12.38 -19.20
CA ALA A 29 18.59 13.02 -18.74
C ALA A 29 17.30 12.32 -19.25
N SER A 30 17.34 11.63 -20.40
CA SER A 30 16.23 10.78 -20.85
C SER A 30 16.10 9.56 -19.95
N VAL A 31 17.20 8.83 -19.76
CA VAL A 31 17.23 7.62 -18.92
C VAL A 31 16.82 7.94 -17.48
N ALA A 32 17.31 9.04 -16.91
CA ALA A 32 16.93 9.46 -15.56
C ALA A 32 15.41 9.74 -15.45
N ARG A 33 14.81 10.37 -16.47
CA ARG A 33 13.35 10.63 -16.50
C ARG A 33 12.55 9.34 -16.63
N GLU A 34 13.00 8.41 -17.48
CA GLU A 34 12.36 7.10 -17.64
C GLU A 34 12.39 6.30 -16.34
N ILE A 35 13.54 6.25 -15.67
CA ILE A 35 13.68 5.58 -14.36
C ILE A 35 12.74 6.21 -13.32
N LEU A 36 12.69 7.54 -13.23
CA LEU A 36 11.80 8.22 -12.30
C LEU A 36 10.32 7.96 -12.60
N ALA A 37 9.94 7.90 -13.88
CA ALA A 37 8.57 7.59 -14.29
C ALA A 37 8.18 6.15 -13.90
N GLU A 38 9.08 5.18 -14.11
CA GLU A 38 8.86 3.79 -13.73
C GLU A 38 8.75 3.62 -12.20
N ILE A 39 9.64 4.26 -11.43
CA ILE A 39 9.56 4.25 -9.97
C ILE A 39 8.26 4.91 -9.49
N GLY A 40 7.85 6.02 -10.09
CA GLY A 40 6.59 6.70 -9.79
C GLY A 40 5.37 5.82 -10.08
N SER A 41 5.37 5.11 -11.20
CA SER A 41 4.31 4.15 -11.57
C SER A 41 4.26 2.95 -10.61
N ALA A 42 5.42 2.40 -10.23
CA ALA A 42 5.51 1.32 -9.26
C ALA A 42 5.00 1.76 -7.88
N PHE A 43 5.36 2.96 -7.44
CA PHE A 43 4.87 3.56 -6.20
C PHE A 43 3.34 3.72 -6.20
N ALA A 44 2.76 4.23 -7.30
CA ALA A 44 1.31 4.38 -7.42
C ALA A 44 0.58 3.02 -7.33
N ARG A 45 1.09 2.00 -8.05
CA ARG A 45 0.54 0.64 -8.00
C ARG A 45 0.64 0.01 -6.60
N ALA A 46 1.75 0.24 -5.90
CA ALA A 46 1.90 -0.24 -4.52
C ALA A 46 0.90 0.44 -3.57
N ASN A 47 0.61 1.73 -3.75
CA ASN A 47 -0.40 2.43 -2.97
C ASN A 47 -1.81 1.85 -3.21
N GLU A 48 -2.19 1.64 -4.48
CA GLU A 48 -3.46 1.00 -4.86
C GLU A 48 -3.58 -0.41 -4.27
N LYS A 49 -2.47 -1.16 -4.21
CA LYS A 49 -2.40 -2.49 -3.61
C LYS A 49 -2.69 -2.45 -2.11
N VAL A 50 -2.14 -1.48 -1.38
CA VAL A 50 -2.45 -1.28 0.05
C VAL A 50 -3.93 -0.96 0.23
N GLU A 51 -4.48 -0.02 -0.52
CA GLU A 51 -5.90 0.34 -0.46
C GLU A 51 -6.82 -0.84 -0.74
N ALA A 52 -6.51 -1.65 -1.76
CA ALA A 52 -7.25 -2.87 -2.07
C ALA A 52 -7.16 -3.90 -0.95
N ALA A 53 -5.97 -4.10 -0.38
CA ALA A 53 -5.76 -5.05 0.70
C ALA A 53 -6.55 -4.67 1.97
N PHE A 54 -6.61 -3.39 2.31
CA PHE A 54 -7.38 -2.89 3.45
C PHE A 54 -8.90 -2.94 3.23
N ARG A 55 -9.39 -2.64 2.02
CA ARG A 55 -10.81 -2.83 1.67
C ARG A 55 -11.24 -4.27 1.84
N GLU A 56 -10.42 -5.21 1.36
CA GLU A 56 -10.69 -6.63 1.52
C GLU A 56 -10.59 -7.07 2.99
N LEU A 57 -9.64 -6.52 3.76
CA LEU A 57 -9.53 -6.80 5.20
C LEU A 57 -10.77 -6.35 5.97
N ASP A 58 -11.30 -5.15 5.69
CA ASP A 58 -12.56 -4.66 6.29
C ASP A 58 -13.74 -5.56 5.93
N ARG A 59 -13.83 -5.99 4.65
CA ARG A 59 -14.86 -6.93 4.20
C ARG A 59 -14.80 -8.26 4.98
N ARG A 60 -13.61 -8.83 5.16
CA ARG A 60 -13.41 -10.07 5.93
C ARG A 60 -13.75 -9.87 7.40
N LYS A 61 -13.38 -8.72 7.98
CA LYS A 61 -13.71 -8.39 9.36
C LYS A 61 -15.22 -8.31 9.58
N ARG A 62 -15.95 -7.65 8.68
CA ARG A 62 -17.42 -7.58 8.73
C ARG A 62 -18.07 -8.95 8.60
N ALA A 63 -17.58 -9.78 7.68
CA ALA A 63 -18.07 -11.16 7.52
C ALA A 63 -17.85 -11.99 8.80
N LEU A 64 -16.68 -11.89 9.42
CA LEU A 64 -16.38 -12.56 10.69
C LEU A 64 -17.31 -12.09 11.83
N VAL A 65 -17.54 -10.78 11.94
CA VAL A 65 -18.45 -10.21 12.95
C VAL A 65 -19.89 -10.71 12.72
N ALA A 66 -20.36 -10.69 11.47
CA ALA A 66 -21.68 -11.19 11.11
C ALA A 66 -21.85 -12.68 11.43
N HIS A 67 -20.83 -13.51 11.13
CA HIS A 67 -20.84 -14.94 11.47
C HIS A 67 -20.93 -15.18 12.97
N ARG A 68 -20.19 -14.40 13.77
CA ARG A 68 -20.24 -14.47 15.24
C ARG A 68 -21.61 -14.11 15.83
N GLN A 69 -22.35 -13.23 15.15
CA GLN A 69 -23.68 -12.77 15.55
C GLN A 69 -24.82 -13.66 15.02
N GLY A 70 -24.52 -14.54 14.06
CA GLY A 70 -25.50 -15.41 13.42
C GLY A 70 -25.90 -16.64 14.26
N PRO A 71 -26.91 -17.40 13.80
CA PRO A 71 -27.34 -18.64 14.44
C PRO A 71 -26.21 -19.68 14.47
N ARG A 72 -26.03 -20.35 15.62
CA ARG A 72 -25.04 -21.41 15.78
C ARG A 72 -25.59 -22.75 15.30
N GLY A 73 -25.32 -23.07 14.03
CA GLY A 73 -25.61 -24.38 13.44
C GLY A 73 -24.51 -25.42 13.70
N PRO A 74 -24.70 -26.68 13.24
CA PRO A 74 -23.73 -27.76 13.41
C PRO A 74 -22.33 -27.47 12.83
N ALA A 75 -22.25 -26.67 11.77
CA ALA A 75 -20.99 -26.29 11.12
C ALA A 75 -20.36 -25.00 11.67
N TRP A 76 -20.98 -24.35 12.66
CA TRP A 76 -20.62 -22.98 13.07
C TRP A 76 -19.16 -22.84 13.49
N ASN A 77 -18.61 -23.81 14.23
CA ASN A 77 -17.20 -23.80 14.67
C ASN A 77 -16.25 -23.88 13.47
N THR A 78 -16.53 -24.76 12.51
CA THR A 78 -15.69 -24.92 11.31
C THR A 78 -15.71 -23.66 10.45
N GLU A 79 -16.89 -23.06 10.27
CA GLU A 79 -17.05 -21.81 9.52
C GLU A 79 -16.40 -20.62 10.23
N GLN A 80 -16.47 -20.58 11.57
CA GLN A 80 -15.80 -19.58 12.41
C GLN A 80 -14.27 -19.66 12.24
N ARG A 81 -13.70 -20.88 12.26
CA ARG A 81 -12.27 -21.09 12.01
C ARG A 81 -11.86 -20.61 10.64
N ALA A 82 -12.57 -21.03 9.59
CA ALA A 82 -12.30 -20.61 8.23
C ALA A 82 -12.39 -19.09 8.06
N ALA A 83 -13.33 -18.42 8.73
CA ALA A 83 -13.46 -16.97 8.71
C ALA A 83 -12.29 -16.26 9.43
N VAL A 84 -11.85 -16.79 10.57
CA VAL A 84 -10.66 -16.29 11.31
C VAL A 84 -9.40 -16.45 10.46
N ASP A 85 -9.21 -17.63 9.84
CA ASP A 85 -8.06 -17.91 8.96
C ASP A 85 -8.05 -16.97 7.75
N ALA A 86 -9.20 -16.78 7.09
CA ALA A 86 -9.32 -15.86 5.97
C ALA A 86 -9.01 -14.40 6.35
N PHE A 87 -9.45 -13.96 7.53
CA PHE A 87 -9.13 -12.62 8.05
C PHE A 87 -7.63 -12.49 8.34
N ASN A 88 -7.03 -13.45 9.03
CA ASN A 88 -5.61 -13.42 9.40
C ASN A 88 -4.70 -13.53 8.16
N ALA A 89 -5.06 -14.35 7.17
CA ALA A 89 -4.38 -14.41 5.89
C ALA A 89 -4.42 -13.05 5.17
N GLN A 90 -5.58 -12.40 5.14
CA GLN A 90 -5.70 -11.07 4.54
C GLN A 90 -4.93 -10.00 5.31
N ARG A 91 -4.86 -10.11 6.64
CA ARG A 91 -4.03 -9.23 7.47
C ARG A 91 -2.55 -9.33 7.09
N ASN A 92 -2.05 -10.55 6.82
CA ASN A 92 -0.68 -10.77 6.36
C ASN A 92 -0.45 -10.23 4.94
N ASN A 93 -1.44 -10.33 4.06
CA ASN A 93 -1.40 -9.70 2.73
C ASN A 93 -1.32 -8.17 2.83
N ALA A 94 -2.11 -7.55 3.72
CA ALA A 94 -2.05 -6.11 3.98
C ALA A 94 -0.69 -5.68 4.55
N ALA A 95 -0.11 -6.46 5.47
CA ALA A 95 1.24 -6.22 5.99
C ALA A 95 2.30 -6.24 4.87
N SER A 96 2.19 -7.22 3.96
CA SER A 96 3.11 -7.34 2.82
C SER A 96 2.97 -6.18 1.84
N ALA A 97 1.74 -5.71 1.58
CA ALA A 97 1.48 -4.54 0.75
C ALA A 97 2.06 -3.24 1.36
N ILE A 98 1.92 -3.06 2.68
CA ILE A 98 2.54 -1.93 3.40
C ILE A 98 4.05 -1.95 3.25
N TRP A 99 4.67 -3.14 3.41
CA TRP A 99 6.11 -3.31 3.24
C TRP A 99 6.57 -2.94 1.82
N GLU A 100 5.85 -3.37 0.79
CA GLU A 100 6.17 -3.02 -0.60
C GLU A 100 6.06 -1.51 -0.85
N LEU A 101 5.00 -0.86 -0.34
CA LEU A 101 4.85 0.59 -0.41
C LEU A 101 6.01 1.30 0.30
N ARG A 102 6.46 0.79 1.46
CA ARG A 102 7.63 1.31 2.17
C ARG A 102 8.89 1.20 1.31
N VAL A 103 9.14 0.07 0.64
CA VAL A 103 10.29 -0.09 -0.25
C VAL A 103 10.29 0.95 -1.37
N HIS A 104 9.13 1.21 -1.99
CA HIS A 104 9.03 2.24 -3.03
C HIS A 104 9.22 3.66 -2.47
N ARG A 105 8.77 3.94 -1.25
CA ARG A 105 9.05 5.22 -0.55
C ARG A 105 10.54 5.41 -0.33
N GLU A 106 11.23 4.38 0.17
CA GLU A 106 12.68 4.42 0.40
C GLU A 106 13.45 4.63 -0.91
N ALA A 107 13.04 3.99 -2.01
CA ALA A 107 13.62 4.19 -3.34
C ALA A 107 13.46 5.63 -3.87
N LEU A 108 12.41 6.33 -3.45
CA LEU A 108 12.17 7.75 -3.74
C LEU A 108 12.82 8.69 -2.69
N GLY A 109 13.59 8.16 -1.73
CA GLY A 109 14.26 8.94 -0.69
C GLY A 109 13.39 9.32 0.51
N MET A 110 12.14 8.84 0.57
CA MET A 110 11.21 9.08 1.68
C MET A 110 11.46 8.09 2.82
N ARG A 111 12.37 8.43 3.75
CA ARG A 111 12.79 7.52 4.84
C ARG A 111 11.99 7.63 6.14
N ASP A 112 11.19 8.68 6.32
CA ASP A 112 10.27 8.80 7.46
C ASP A 112 8.96 8.05 7.15
N HIS A 113 8.70 7.01 7.93
CA HIS A 113 7.56 6.11 7.77
C HIS A 113 6.49 6.30 8.84
N ARG A 114 6.65 7.21 9.80
CA ARG A 114 5.68 7.40 10.88
C ARG A 114 4.27 7.66 10.35
N ARG A 115 4.14 8.53 9.35
CA ARG A 115 2.86 8.78 8.68
C ARG A 115 2.26 7.55 7.99
N LEU A 116 3.11 6.69 7.41
CA LEU A 116 2.64 5.46 6.78
C LEU A 116 2.08 4.49 7.83
N GLU A 117 2.77 4.37 8.97
CA GLU A 117 2.36 3.54 10.10
C GLU A 117 1.08 4.04 10.78
N GLU A 118 0.91 5.37 10.86
CA GLU A 118 -0.32 6.01 11.35
C GLU A 118 -1.50 5.80 10.39
N GLU A 119 -1.28 5.95 9.08
CA GLU A 119 -2.33 5.83 8.06
C GLU A 119 -2.78 4.39 7.86
N TRP A 120 -1.84 3.44 7.85
CA TRP A 120 -2.09 2.03 7.53
C TRP A 120 -1.85 1.11 8.74
N SER A 121 -2.58 1.37 9.82
CA SER A 121 -2.50 0.54 11.04
C SER A 121 -3.24 -0.78 10.86
N LEU A 122 -2.52 -1.90 11.05
CA LEU A 122 -3.11 -3.23 10.96
C LEU A 122 -3.96 -3.54 12.20
N PRO A 123 -5.20 -4.02 12.04
CA PRO A 123 -5.98 -4.51 13.16
C PRO A 123 -5.27 -5.71 13.84
N PRO A 124 -5.58 -5.99 15.12
CA PRO A 124 -5.04 -7.17 15.79
C PRO A 124 -5.46 -8.45 15.07
N ALA A 125 -4.63 -9.49 15.19
CA ALA A 125 -5.00 -10.82 14.71
C ALA A 125 -6.20 -11.35 15.50
N GLU A 126 -7.06 -12.13 14.84
CA GLU A 126 -8.20 -12.76 15.47
C GLU A 126 -7.86 -14.17 15.93
N SER A 127 -8.56 -14.63 16.95
CA SER A 127 -8.48 -16.00 17.46
C SER A 127 -9.88 -16.63 17.46
N GLU A 128 -9.93 -17.96 17.56
CA GLU A 128 -11.17 -18.75 17.56
C GLU A 128 -12.05 -18.56 18.81
N ARG A 129 -11.72 -17.64 19.72
CA ARG A 129 -12.44 -17.42 20.98
C ARG A 129 -13.86 -16.93 20.78
#